data_AF-A0A7S4NKV7-F1
#
_entry.id   AF-A0A7S4NKV7-F1
#
_cell.length_a   1.000
_cell.length_b   1.000
_cell.length_c   1.000
_cell.angle_alpha   90.00
_cell.angle_beta   90.00
_cell.angle_gamma   90.00
#
_symmetry.space_group_name_H-M   'P 1'
#
loop_
_entity.id
_entity.type
_entity.pdbx_description
1 polymer ?
#
loop_
_entity_poly.entity_id
_entity_poly.type
_entity_poly.pdbx_seq_one_letter_code
_entity_poly.pdbx_strand_id
1 'polypeptide(L)'
;QRKAIDALFKRAVLPKEDPGRLGLPERCDRSWFSQTFCGGAELASVGSDDGRSVWPYVTSLVMYDALALLSAHPATLDAFFEVGIKEVNGVEHCVVGTSDDHPGVRDANKLRSFLMDSFRCALSSSLEEVRTHTKGGTGTSPPRLARGSKTHSTEDV
;
A
#
# COMPACT_ATOMS: atom_id res chain seq x y z
N GLN A 1 4.58 -5.82 -6.38
CA GLN A 1 3.72 -4.92 -7.17
C GLN A 1 3.53 -5.32 -8.63
N ARG A 2 4.58 -5.34 -9.47
CA ARG A 2 4.44 -5.63 -10.92
C ARG A 2 3.53 -6.80 -11.28
N LYS A 3 3.83 -7.99 -10.76
CA LYS A 3 3.04 -9.22 -11.02
C LYS A 3 1.55 -9.05 -10.67
N ALA A 4 1.25 -8.36 -9.57
CA ALA A 4 -0.14 -8.13 -9.15
C ALA A 4 -0.88 -7.18 -10.10
N ILE A 5 -0.18 -6.15 -10.61
CA ILE A 5 -0.74 -5.23 -11.61
C ILE A 5 -0.98 -5.93 -12.95
N ASP A 6 -0.04 -6.75 -13.43
CA ASP A 6 -0.26 -7.58 -14.62
C ASP A 6 -1.45 -8.54 -14.44
N ALA A 7 -1.56 -9.19 -13.27
CA ALA A 7 -2.67 -10.08 -12.97
C ALA A 7 -4.02 -9.35 -12.87
N LEU A 8 -4.04 -8.12 -12.35
CA LEU A 8 -5.24 -7.29 -12.34
C LEU A 8 -5.64 -6.88 -13.76
N PHE A 9 -4.69 -6.46 -14.59
CA PHE A 9 -4.94 -6.10 -15.98
C PHE A 9 -5.53 -7.26 -16.76
N LYS A 10 -4.96 -8.46 -16.64
CA LYS A 10 -5.50 -9.68 -17.28
C LYS A 10 -6.97 -9.92 -16.96
N ARG A 11 -7.41 -9.60 -15.73
CA ARG A 11 -8.82 -9.73 -15.32
C ARG A 11 -9.68 -8.57 -15.82
N ALA A 12 -9.14 -7.35 -15.84
CA ALA A 12 -9.85 -6.16 -16.28
C ALA A 12 -10.21 -6.17 -17.78
N VAL A 13 -9.46 -6.92 -18.59
CA VAL A 13 -9.70 -7.01 -20.04
C VAL A 13 -10.65 -8.15 -20.45
N LEU A 14 -11.06 -8.99 -19.51
CA LEU A 14 -12.03 -10.06 -19.77
C LEU A 14 -13.47 -9.51 -19.88
N PRO A 15 -14.37 -10.21 -20.59
CA PRO A 15 -15.79 -9.87 -20.63
C PRO A 15 -16.43 -9.80 -19.24
N LYS A 16 -17.49 -8.99 -19.09
CA LYS A 16 -18.03 -8.64 -17.77
C LYS A 16 -18.42 -9.82 -16.89
N GLU A 17 -19.03 -10.83 -17.50
CA GLU A 17 -19.51 -12.06 -16.86
C GLU A 17 -18.48 -13.19 -16.81
N ASP A 18 -17.24 -12.93 -17.25
CA ASP A 18 -16.22 -13.97 -17.31
C ASP A 18 -15.80 -14.42 -15.90
N PRO A 19 -15.90 -15.72 -15.56
CA PRO A 19 -15.51 -16.24 -14.25
C PRO A 19 -14.04 -15.94 -13.89
N GLY A 20 -13.17 -15.79 -14.90
CA GLY A 20 -11.77 -15.43 -14.76
C GLY A 20 -11.54 -14.02 -14.20
N ARG A 21 -12.58 -13.18 -14.09
CA ARG A 21 -12.51 -11.89 -13.39
C ARG A 21 -12.35 -12.02 -11.88
N LEU A 22 -12.64 -13.19 -11.30
CA LEU A 22 -12.47 -13.49 -9.88
C LEU A 22 -13.14 -12.43 -8.96
N GLY A 23 -14.39 -12.07 -9.27
CA GLY A 23 -15.16 -11.09 -8.51
C GLY A 23 -14.76 -9.63 -8.73
N LEU A 24 -13.94 -9.34 -9.76
CA LEU A 24 -13.66 -7.97 -10.16
C LEU A 24 -14.97 -7.28 -10.63
N PRO A 25 -15.37 -6.14 -10.02
CA PRO A 25 -16.63 -5.48 -10.36
C PRO A 25 -16.74 -5.11 -11.85
N GLU A 26 -17.96 -5.07 -12.38
CA GLU A 26 -18.20 -4.75 -13.80
C GLU A 26 -17.54 -3.44 -14.26
N ARG A 27 -17.61 -2.41 -13.42
CA ARG A 27 -16.99 -1.10 -13.67
C ARG A 27 -15.46 -1.13 -13.80
N CYS A 28 -14.81 -2.20 -13.35
CA CYS A 28 -13.36 -2.36 -13.40
C CYS A 28 -12.95 -3.08 -14.68
N ASP A 29 -13.11 -2.40 -15.82
CA ASP A 29 -12.74 -2.88 -17.15
C ASP A 29 -11.38 -2.32 -17.63
N ARG A 30 -11.05 -2.54 -18.91
CA ARG A 30 -9.83 -2.04 -19.54
C ARG A 30 -9.73 -0.50 -19.48
N SER A 31 -10.83 0.21 -19.68
CA SER A 31 -10.86 1.67 -19.67
C SER A 31 -10.58 2.20 -18.26
N TRP A 32 -11.25 1.62 -17.26
CA TRP A 32 -10.99 1.90 -15.86
C TRP A 32 -9.53 1.67 -15.48
N PHE A 33 -8.95 0.53 -15.91
CA PHE A 33 -7.56 0.22 -15.60
C PHE A 33 -6.61 1.25 -16.22
N SER A 34 -6.84 1.61 -17.48
CA SER A 34 -6.05 2.62 -18.19
C SER A 34 -6.08 3.98 -17.46
N GLN A 35 -7.27 4.44 -17.09
CA GLN A 35 -7.43 5.70 -16.36
C GLN A 35 -6.77 5.65 -14.98
N THR A 36 -6.93 4.54 -14.26
CA THR A 36 -6.48 4.40 -12.86
C THR A 36 -4.97 4.24 -12.73
N PHE A 37 -4.33 3.47 -13.61
CA PHE A 37 -2.92 3.08 -13.46
C PHE A 37 -2.00 3.63 -14.56
N CYS A 38 -2.54 3.94 -15.74
CA CYS A 38 -1.76 4.28 -16.93
C CYS A 38 -1.97 5.71 -17.41
N GLY A 39 -2.64 6.56 -16.63
CA GLY A 39 -2.90 7.96 -16.99
C GLY A 39 -3.74 8.11 -18.27
N GLY A 40 -4.59 7.12 -18.59
CA GLY A 40 -5.46 7.15 -19.77
C GLY A 40 -4.79 6.69 -21.07
N ALA A 41 -3.65 6.02 -21.02
CA ALA A 41 -3.00 5.47 -22.21
C ALA A 41 -3.89 4.46 -22.98
N GLU A 42 -3.84 4.47 -24.30
CA GLU A 42 -4.56 3.48 -25.12
C GLU A 42 -3.90 2.10 -24.98
N LEU A 43 -4.67 1.09 -24.56
CA LEU A 43 -4.16 -0.24 -24.27
C LEU A 43 -4.66 -1.31 -25.25
N ALA A 44 -5.40 -0.96 -26.32
CA ALA A 44 -5.96 -1.92 -27.27
C ALA A 44 -4.92 -2.90 -27.84
N SER A 45 -3.67 -2.46 -28.02
CA SER A 45 -2.57 -3.29 -28.54
C SER A 45 -1.93 -4.22 -27.50
N VAL A 46 -2.32 -4.12 -26.22
CA VAL A 46 -1.86 -4.99 -25.13
C VAL A 46 -2.90 -6.07 -24.90
N GLY A 47 -2.70 -7.24 -25.51
CA GLY A 47 -3.55 -8.42 -25.31
C GLY A 47 -3.33 -9.06 -23.93
N SER A 48 -4.34 -9.79 -23.45
CA SER A 48 -4.23 -10.66 -22.25
C SER A 48 -3.27 -11.83 -22.45
N ASP A 49 -3.15 -12.30 -23.71
CA ASP A 49 -2.48 -13.54 -24.08
C ASP A 49 -1.15 -13.34 -24.83
N ASP A 50 -0.81 -12.10 -25.20
CA ASP A 50 0.41 -11.81 -25.97
C ASP A 50 1.72 -11.98 -25.17
N GLY A 51 1.63 -12.40 -23.90
CA GLY A 51 2.78 -12.48 -22.99
C GLY A 51 3.41 -11.13 -22.62
N ARG A 52 2.94 -10.02 -23.20
CA ARG A 52 3.43 -8.67 -22.97
C ARG A 52 2.86 -8.10 -21.67
N SER A 53 3.75 -7.58 -20.82
CA SER A 53 3.38 -6.96 -19.55
C SER A 53 2.80 -5.55 -19.78
N VAL A 54 1.79 -5.17 -18.99
CA VAL A 54 1.22 -3.81 -19.00
C VAL A 54 2.13 -2.81 -18.27
N TRP A 55 3.12 -3.31 -17.51
CA TRP A 55 3.97 -2.51 -16.64
C TRP A 55 4.64 -1.29 -17.28
N PRO A 56 5.12 -1.33 -18.53
CA PRO A 56 5.72 -0.15 -19.17
C PRO A 56 4.77 1.06 -19.27
N TYR A 57 3.46 0.83 -19.23
CA TYR A 57 2.44 1.87 -19.31
C TYR A 57 1.98 2.37 -17.93
N VAL A 58 2.40 1.74 -16.84
CA VAL A 58 1.96 2.10 -15.49
C VAL A 58 2.69 3.37 -15.04
N THR A 59 1.93 4.43 -14.81
CA THR A 59 2.44 5.75 -14.39
C THR A 59 2.08 6.07 -12.94
N SER A 60 1.10 5.37 -12.37
CA SER A 60 0.63 5.61 -11.01
C SER A 60 0.38 4.30 -10.27
N LEU A 61 0.65 4.35 -8.97
CA LEU A 61 0.35 3.29 -8.02
C LEU A 61 -0.20 3.95 -6.77
N VAL A 62 -1.30 3.42 -6.25
CA VAL A 62 -1.91 3.97 -5.04
C VAL A 62 -1.34 3.31 -3.80
N MET A 63 -0.96 4.12 -2.81
CA MET A 63 -0.32 3.68 -1.56
C MET A 63 -1.20 4.04 -0.36
N TYR A 64 -2.42 3.51 -0.32
CA TYR A 64 -3.42 3.87 0.70
C TYR A 64 -2.92 3.67 2.13
N ASP A 65 -2.27 2.55 2.44
CA ASP A 65 -1.81 2.26 3.80
C ASP A 65 -0.74 3.25 4.27
N ALA A 66 0.17 3.66 3.38
CA ALA A 66 1.17 4.66 3.69
C ALA A 66 0.52 6.03 3.95
N LEU A 67 -0.48 6.40 3.15
CA LEU A 67 -1.24 7.63 3.36
C LEU A 67 -2.04 7.60 4.67
N ALA A 68 -2.66 6.46 4.99
CA ALA A 68 -3.40 6.27 6.24
C ALA A 68 -2.47 6.42 7.45
N LEU A 69 -1.29 5.79 7.42
CA LEU A 69 -0.29 5.92 8.47
C LEU A 69 0.17 7.38 8.65
N LEU A 70 0.43 8.09 7.55
CA LEU A 70 0.81 9.51 7.61
C LEU A 70 -0.34 10.39 8.13
N SER A 71 -1.59 10.08 7.78
CA SER A 71 -2.74 10.84 8.29
C SER A 71 -3.00 10.60 9.78
N ALA A 72 -2.55 9.47 10.33
CA ALA A 72 -2.72 9.15 11.75
C ALA A 72 -1.73 9.90 12.65
N HIS A 73 -0.61 10.41 12.11
CA HIS A 73 0.39 11.11 12.90
C HIS A 73 0.16 12.65 12.83
N PRO A 74 0.02 13.35 13.98
CA PRO A 74 -0.41 14.76 14.01
C PRO A 74 0.44 15.70 13.15
N ALA A 75 1.77 15.58 13.18
CA ALA A 75 2.64 16.48 12.43
C ALA A 75 2.52 16.29 10.91
N THR A 76 2.25 15.07 10.44
CA THR A 76 2.11 14.77 9.02
C THR A 76 0.69 15.04 8.54
N LEU A 77 -0.31 14.83 9.39
CA LEU A 77 -1.69 15.31 9.19
C LEU A 77 -1.70 16.83 8.94
N ASP A 78 -1.08 17.60 9.83
CA ASP A 78 -1.00 19.06 9.72
C ASP A 78 -0.10 19.54 8.57
N ALA A 79 0.95 18.79 8.21
CA ALA A 79 1.81 19.17 7.10
C ALA A 79 1.20 18.90 5.71
N PHE A 80 0.41 17.84 5.54
CA PHE A 80 0.06 17.32 4.21
C PHE A 80 -1.44 17.21 3.92
N PHE A 81 -2.29 17.13 4.93
CA PHE A 81 -3.70 16.76 4.75
C PHE A 81 -4.69 17.81 5.24
N GLU A 82 -5.63 18.17 4.37
CA GLU A 82 -6.81 18.93 4.77
C GLU A 82 -7.87 17.98 5.32
N VAL A 83 -8.33 18.27 6.54
CA VAL A 83 -9.26 17.42 7.27
C VAL A 83 -10.63 18.08 7.31
N GLY A 84 -11.65 17.36 6.86
CA GLY A 84 -13.04 17.70 7.13
C GLY A 84 -13.48 17.07 8.45
N ILE A 85 -14.20 17.82 9.28
CA ILE A 85 -14.84 17.28 10.48
C ILE A 85 -16.24 16.79 10.12
N LYS A 86 -16.56 15.56 10.54
CA LYS A 86 -17.89 14.96 10.40
C LYS A 86 -18.37 14.50 11.78
N GLU A 87 -19.52 15.00 12.19
CA GLU A 87 -20.15 14.57 13.44
C GLU A 87 -21.07 13.36 13.18
N VAL A 88 -20.90 12.30 13.95
CA VAL A 88 -21.77 11.12 13.93
C VAL A 88 -22.16 10.79 15.36
N ASN A 89 -23.46 10.86 15.68
CA ASN A 89 -23.99 10.62 17.03
C ASN A 89 -23.30 11.46 18.14
N GLY A 90 -23.01 12.73 17.86
CA GLY A 90 -22.33 13.62 18.82
C GLY A 90 -20.82 13.41 18.95
N VAL A 91 -20.22 12.55 18.14
CA VAL A 91 -18.76 12.33 18.10
C VAL A 91 -18.18 12.94 16.83
N GLU A 92 -17.18 13.79 16.99
CA GLU A 92 -16.45 14.37 15.86
C GLU A 92 -15.42 13.38 15.29
N HIS A 93 -15.44 13.22 13.97
CA HIS A 93 -14.51 12.39 13.23
C HIS A 93 -13.73 13.23 12.23
N CYS A 94 -12.41 13.05 12.21
CA CYS A 94 -11.53 13.61 11.20
C CYS A 94 -11.61 12.75 9.92
N VAL A 95 -11.95 13.37 8.79
CA VAL A 95 -12.05 12.70 7.49
C VAL A 95 -11.14 13.39 6.48
N VAL A 96 -10.33 12.60 5.78
CA VAL A 96 -9.45 13.04 4.70
C VAL A 96 -9.93 12.38 3.41
N GLY A 97 -10.07 13.17 2.34
CA GLY A 97 -10.52 12.67 1.03
C GLY A 97 -12.01 12.36 0.99
N THR A 98 -12.84 13.41 0.98
CA THR A 98 -14.31 13.26 0.98
C THR A 98 -14.90 13.01 -0.40
N SER A 99 -14.18 13.37 -1.46
CA SER A 99 -14.56 13.16 -2.86
C SER A 99 -13.34 13.32 -3.78
N ASP A 100 -13.51 13.03 -5.07
CA ASP A 100 -12.46 13.22 -6.08
C ASP A 100 -12.06 14.70 -6.24
N ASP A 101 -13.03 15.62 -6.11
CA ASP A 101 -12.79 17.08 -6.16
C ASP A 101 -12.17 17.61 -4.86
N HIS A 102 -12.33 16.87 -3.76
CA HIS A 102 -11.79 17.21 -2.44
C HIS A 102 -10.96 16.05 -1.87
N PRO A 103 -9.78 15.78 -2.45
CA PRO A 103 -8.94 14.64 -2.06
C PRO A 103 -8.31 14.80 -0.66
N GLY A 104 -8.42 15.98 -0.04
CA GLY A 104 -7.90 16.24 1.30
C GLY A 104 -6.37 16.26 1.36
N VAL A 105 -5.68 16.43 0.22
CA VAL A 105 -4.22 16.56 0.14
C VAL A 105 -3.87 18.00 -0.23
N ARG A 106 -3.15 18.70 0.65
CA ARG A 106 -2.78 20.11 0.45
C ARG A 106 -1.81 20.30 -0.73
N ASP A 107 -0.81 19.42 -0.82
CA ASP A 107 0.19 19.42 -1.89
C ASP A 107 0.62 17.99 -2.22
N ALA A 108 0.09 17.45 -3.31
CA ALA A 108 0.35 16.08 -3.75
C ALA A 108 1.81 15.86 -4.18
N ASN A 109 2.48 16.89 -4.71
CA ASN A 109 3.88 16.77 -5.13
C ASN A 109 4.80 16.70 -3.92
N LYS A 110 4.58 17.58 -2.93
CA LYS A 110 5.35 17.58 -1.69
C LYS A 110 5.16 16.29 -0.90
N LEU A 111 3.92 15.81 -0.78
CA LEU A 111 3.62 14.53 -0.12
C LEU A 111 4.27 13.34 -0.85
N ARG A 112 4.22 13.32 -2.18
CA ARG A 112 4.89 12.28 -2.99
C ARG A 112 6.40 12.28 -2.77
N SER A 113 7.04 13.44 -2.80
CA SER A 113 8.49 13.56 -2.55
C SER A 113 8.83 13.07 -1.14
N PHE A 114 8.07 13.51 -0.13
CA PHE A 114 8.26 13.07 1.25
C PHE A 114 8.16 11.55 1.40
N LEU A 115 7.14 10.91 0.81
CA LEU A 115 6.99 9.45 0.81
C LEU A 115 8.17 8.74 0.14
N MET A 116 8.59 9.22 -1.03
CA MET A 116 9.72 8.61 -1.76
C MET A 116 11.02 8.72 -0.97
N ASP A 117 11.29 9.88 -0.36
CA ASP A 117 12.47 10.09 0.45
C ASP A 117 12.43 9.27 1.72
N SER A 118 11.26 9.17 2.38
CA SER A 118 11.07 8.32 3.55
C SER A 118 11.37 6.85 3.24
N PHE A 119 10.89 6.31 2.11
CA PHE A 119 11.18 4.94 1.71
C PHE A 119 12.65 4.73 1.37
N ARG A 120 13.28 5.67 0.66
CA ARG A 120 14.71 5.59 0.34
C ARG A 120 15.55 5.58 1.62
N CYS A 121 15.29 6.52 2.53
CA CYS A 121 15.98 6.61 3.81
C CYS A 121 15.80 5.32 4.62
N ALA A 122 14.56 4.84 4.79
CA ALA A 122 14.28 3.64 5.56
C ALA A 122 15.02 2.41 5.00
N LEU A 123 14.95 2.19 3.67
CA LEU A 123 15.64 1.09 3.02
C LEU A 123 17.16 1.21 3.12
N SER A 124 17.72 2.41 2.95
CA SER A 124 19.15 2.66 3.11
C SER A 124 19.61 2.35 4.54
N SER A 125 18.88 2.84 5.54
CA SER A 125 19.18 2.57 6.95
C SER A 125 19.13 1.07 7.27
N SER A 126 18.09 0.36 6.83
CA SER A 126 17.97 -1.08 7.05
C SER A 126 19.11 -1.87 6.39
N LEU A 127 19.58 -1.46 5.20
CA LEU A 127 20.71 -2.11 4.54
C LEU A 127 22.03 -1.89 5.28
N GLU A 128 22.25 -0.70 5.84
CA GLU A 128 23.44 -0.41 6.64
C GLU A 128 23.44 -1.22 7.95
N GLU A 129 22.29 -1.37 8.62
CA GLU A 129 22.15 -2.23 9.80
C GLU A 129 22.51 -3.70 9.50
N VAL A 130 22.06 -4.24 8.37
CA VAL A 130 22.41 -5.61 7.96
C VAL A 130 23.92 -5.74 7.72
N ARG A 131 24.56 -4.73 7.11
CA ARG A 131 26.00 -4.74 6.85
C ARG A 131 26.82 -4.71 8.13
N THR A 132 26.43 -3.92 9.13
CA THR A 132 27.14 -3.86 10.41
C THR A 132 26.99 -5.16 11.20
N HIS A 133 25.80 -5.78 11.19
CA HIS A 133 25.59 -7.08 11.82
C HIS A 133 26.32 -8.24 11.13
N THR A 134 26.49 -8.19 9.81
CA THR A 134 27.22 -9.25 9.07
C THR A 134 28.74 -9.14 9.25
N LYS A 135 29.29 -7.94 9.45
CA LYS A 135 30.72 -7.73 9.72
C LYS A 135 31.12 -8.00 11.18
N GLY A 136 30.17 -8.06 12.11
CA GLY A 136 30.39 -8.34 13.53
C GLY A 136 30.39 -9.82 13.93
N GLY A 137 30.44 -10.75 12.96
CA GLY A 137 30.43 -12.19 13.19
C GLY A 137 31.71 -12.77 13.83
N THR A 138 32.05 -12.33 15.04
CA THR A 138 32.71 -13.18 16.04
C THR A 138 31.69 -13.46 17.12
N GLY A 139 31.36 -14.74 17.30
CA GLY A 139 30.15 -15.21 17.95
C GLY A 139 29.89 -14.63 19.34
N THR A 140 28.64 -14.18 19.53
CA THR A 140 27.94 -14.30 20.81
C THR A 140 26.49 -14.63 20.50
N SER A 141 26.07 -15.83 20.90
CA SER A 141 24.67 -16.26 20.81
C SER A 141 23.78 -15.28 21.57
N PRO A 142 22.58 -14.95 21.06
CA PRO A 142 21.61 -14.18 21.83
C PRO A 142 21.17 -14.98 23.07
N PRO A 143 20.91 -14.33 24.22
CA PRO A 143 20.40 -15.01 25.39
C PRO A 143 19.05 -15.63 25.05
N ARG A 144 18.94 -16.96 25.22
CA ARG A 144 17.66 -17.68 25.17
C ARG A 144 16.73 -17.04 26.19
N LEU A 145 15.63 -16.45 25.72
CA LEU A 145 14.47 -16.16 26.57
C LEU A 145 14.07 -17.48 27.25
N ALA A 146 14.26 -17.53 28.57
CA ALA A 146 13.81 -18.64 29.39
C ALA A 146 12.28 -18.73 29.28
N ARG A 147 11.80 -19.73 28.52
CA ARG A 147 10.39 -20.10 28.48
C ARG A 147 10.04 -20.67 29.85
N GLY A 148 9.44 -19.85 30.71
CA GLY A 148 8.92 -20.28 32.00
C GLY A 148 7.80 -21.30 31.78
N SER A 149 8.12 -22.57 31.95
CA SER A 149 7.13 -23.63 32.15
C SER A 149 6.49 -23.42 33.52
N LYS A 150 5.27 -22.88 33.55
CA LYS A 150 4.38 -23.08 34.70
C LYS A 150 3.68 -24.42 34.51
N THR A 151 4.18 -25.43 35.20
CA THR A 151 3.44 -26.65 35.52
C THR A 151 2.27 -26.27 36.43
N HIS A 152 1.04 -26.48 35.96
CA HIS A 152 -0.13 -26.46 36.83
C HIS A 152 -0.36 -27.90 37.29
N SER A 153 0.12 -28.23 38.49
CA SER A 153 -0.25 -29.45 39.18
C SER A 153 -1.65 -29.26 39.76
N THR A 154 -2.54 -30.15 39.35
CA THR A 154 -3.78 -30.50 40.05
C THR A 154 -3.43 -31.15 41.38
N GLU A 155 -3.92 -30.61 42.49
CA GLU A 155 -4.14 -31.35 43.73
C GLU A 155 -5.46 -30.88 44.37
N ASP A 156 -6.24 -31.89 44.75
CA ASP A 156 -7.56 -31.85 45.37
C ASP A 156 -7.53 -31.21 46.77
N VAL A 157 -8.57 -30.42 47.11
CA VAL A 157 -9.50 -30.58 48.25
C VAL A 157 -10.80 -29.84 47.92
#